data_AF-A0A847AD84-F1
#
_entry.id   AF-A0A847AD84-F1
#
_cell.length_a   1.000
_cell.length_b   1.000
_cell.length_c   1.000
_cell.angle_alpha   90.00
_cell.angle_beta   90.00
_cell.angle_gamma   90.00
#
_symmetry.space_group_name_H-M   'P 1'
#
loop_
_entity.id
_entity.type
_entity.pdbx_description
1 polymer ?
#
loop_
_entity_poly.entity_id
_entity_poly.type
_entity_poly.pdbx_seq_one_letter_code
_entity_poly.pdbx_strand_id
1 'polypeptide(L)'
;MRRDSIEIDGKGYATTKVMAGVWGVSQRTASRYCRDGLVAGAFKDSSNRYLIPVDTRKPLSRQVIEKVLWLVIQLKNAPAFRIDYAKMEIKPEQLAGAFEYLADLGLVSPPGHYPAKEIPYRVSLTRKGVDFIRNQKDESGTLKTVIDTILQLMPSLIKLVIYALGL
;
A
#
# COMPACT_ATOMS: atom_id res chain seq x y z
N MET A 1 -24.10 -8.34 27.12
CA MET A 1 -22.98 -7.75 26.35
C MET A 1 -22.50 -8.79 25.35
N ARG A 2 -22.59 -8.52 24.04
CA ARG A 2 -22.01 -9.43 23.03
C ARG A 2 -20.49 -9.26 23.09
N ARG A 3 -19.76 -10.37 23.11
CA ARG A 3 -18.29 -10.35 23.03
C ARG A 3 -17.94 -9.93 21.60
N ASP A 4 -17.72 -8.63 21.42
CA ASP A 4 -17.47 -8.03 20.10
C ASP A 4 -16.03 -8.26 19.60
N SER A 5 -15.21 -8.93 20.43
CA SER A 5 -13.88 -9.42 20.10
C SER A 5 -13.73 -10.92 20.40
N ILE A 6 -12.96 -11.61 19.56
CA ILE A 6 -12.56 -13.01 19.66
C ILE A 6 -11.05 -13.00 19.85
N GLU A 7 -10.54 -13.70 20.85
CA GLU A 7 -9.10 -13.81 21.08
C GLU A 7 -8.56 -15.10 20.44
N ILE A 8 -7.50 -14.96 19.65
CA ILE A 8 -6.82 -16.07 18.97
C ILE A 8 -5.31 -15.81 19.13
N ASP A 9 -4.60 -16.75 19.74
CA ASP A 9 -3.16 -16.68 20.00
C ASP A 9 -2.71 -15.38 20.69
N GLY A 10 -3.50 -14.90 21.66
CA GLY A 10 -3.22 -13.67 22.41
C GLY A 10 -3.46 -12.37 21.62
N LYS A 11 -4.02 -12.47 20.41
CA LYS A 11 -4.43 -11.31 19.59
C LYS A 11 -5.94 -11.20 19.53
N GLY A 12 -6.44 -9.98 19.66
CA GLY A 12 -7.85 -9.67 19.52
C GLY A 12 -8.26 -9.57 18.04
N TYR A 13 -9.37 -10.19 17.70
CA TYR A 13 -10.00 -10.14 16.38
C TYR A 13 -11.45 -9.70 16.50
N ALA A 14 -11.92 -8.95 15.52
CA ALA A 14 -13.30 -8.49 15.40
C ALA A 14 -13.88 -8.86 14.04
N THR A 15 -15.21 -8.97 13.98
CA THR A 15 -15.90 -9.23 12.71
C THR A 15 -15.96 -7.99 11.82
N THR A 16 -16.22 -8.18 10.53
CA THR A 16 -16.47 -7.04 9.60
C THR A 16 -17.59 -6.13 10.05
N LYS A 17 -18.58 -6.63 10.81
CA LYS A 17 -19.67 -5.81 11.35
C LYS A 17 -19.16 -4.82 12.38
N VAL A 18 -18.32 -5.29 13.30
CA VAL A 18 -17.72 -4.46 14.36
C VAL A 18 -16.76 -3.44 13.74
N MET A 19 -15.84 -3.90 12.89
CA MET A 19 -14.85 -3.02 12.24
C MET A 19 -15.50 -2.00 11.30
N ALA A 20 -16.62 -2.34 10.66
CA ALA A 20 -17.39 -1.40 9.86
C ALA A 20 -17.90 -0.21 10.70
N GLY A 21 -18.37 -0.48 11.93
CA GLY A 21 -18.73 0.57 12.89
C GLY A 21 -17.53 1.44 13.27
N VAL A 22 -16.40 0.81 13.60
CA VAL A 22 -15.15 1.52 13.96
C VAL A 22 -14.65 2.42 12.81
N TRP A 23 -14.69 1.93 11.57
CA TRP A 23 -14.20 2.65 10.40
C TRP A 23 -15.22 3.63 9.78
N GLY A 24 -16.46 3.64 10.28
CA GLY A 24 -17.56 4.43 9.72
C GLY A 24 -17.87 4.06 8.27
N VAL A 25 -17.90 2.76 7.94
CA VAL A 25 -18.21 2.25 6.59
C VAL A 25 -19.30 1.18 6.64
N SER A 26 -19.86 0.80 5.50
CA SER A 26 -20.77 -0.35 5.45
C SER A 26 -20.03 -1.67 5.74
N GLN A 27 -20.72 -2.66 6.33
CA GLN A 27 -20.17 -4.02 6.49
C GLN A 27 -19.73 -4.64 5.15
N ARG A 28 -20.46 -4.33 4.06
CA ARG A 28 -20.10 -4.74 2.70
C ARG A 28 -18.75 -4.15 2.29
N THR A 29 -18.50 -2.88 2.59
CA THR A 29 -17.22 -2.20 2.32
C THR A 29 -16.09 -2.84 3.13
N ALA A 30 -16.28 -3.05 4.44
CA ALA A 30 -15.27 -3.71 5.28
C ALA A 30 -14.94 -5.13 4.77
N SER A 31 -15.96 -5.89 4.36
CA SER A 31 -15.78 -7.23 3.80
C SER A 31 -15.09 -7.22 2.43
N ARG A 32 -15.31 -6.17 1.64
CA ARG A 32 -14.58 -5.94 0.37
C ARG A 32 -13.10 -5.69 0.65
N TYR A 33 -12.75 -4.84 1.62
CA TYR A 33 -11.35 -4.61 1.97
C TYR A 33 -10.60 -5.90 2.33
N CYS A 34 -11.23 -6.78 3.11
CA CYS A 34 -10.61 -8.07 3.48
C CYS A 34 -10.41 -8.97 2.25
N ARG A 35 -11.42 -9.05 1.38
CA ARG A 35 -11.38 -9.83 0.13
C ARG A 35 -10.30 -9.35 -0.83
N ASP A 36 -10.15 -8.03 -0.91
CA ASP A 36 -9.19 -7.38 -1.81
C ASP A 36 -7.76 -7.41 -1.25
N GLY A 37 -7.55 -8.03 -0.07
CA GLY A 37 -6.24 -8.12 0.58
C GLY A 37 -5.73 -6.80 1.13
N LEU A 38 -6.64 -5.85 1.41
CA LEU A 38 -6.32 -4.51 1.94
C LEU A 38 -6.33 -4.46 3.48
N VAL A 39 -6.50 -5.59 4.14
CA VAL A 39 -6.47 -5.71 5.60
C VAL A 39 -5.43 -6.74 5.97
N ALA A 40 -4.28 -6.29 6.47
CA ALA A 40 -3.21 -7.18 6.90
C ALA A 40 -3.69 -8.09 8.04
N GLY A 41 -3.38 -9.38 7.97
CA GLY A 41 -3.77 -10.35 9.00
C GLY A 41 -5.25 -10.70 9.06
N ALA A 42 -6.09 -10.19 8.15
CA ALA A 42 -7.48 -10.64 8.05
C ALA A 42 -7.55 -12.04 7.42
N PHE A 43 -8.38 -12.90 8.00
CA PHE A 43 -8.62 -14.25 7.50
C PHE A 43 -10.08 -14.64 7.71
N LYS A 44 -10.48 -15.78 7.15
CA LYS A 44 -11.84 -16.32 7.32
C LYS A 44 -11.86 -17.41 8.37
N ASP A 45 -12.83 -17.36 9.27
CA ASP A 45 -13.11 -18.46 10.20
C ASP A 45 -13.74 -19.67 9.49
N SER A 46 -13.99 -20.75 10.25
CA SER A 46 -14.67 -21.95 9.77
C SER A 46 -16.09 -21.70 9.23
N SER A 47 -16.69 -20.57 9.60
CA SER A 47 -18.01 -20.12 9.14
C SER A 47 -17.92 -19.18 7.93
N ASN A 48 -16.75 -19.08 7.28
CA ASN A 48 -16.50 -18.22 6.13
C ASN A 48 -16.69 -16.71 6.42
N ARG A 49 -16.59 -16.30 7.70
CA ARG A 49 -16.69 -14.90 8.13
C ARG A 49 -15.29 -14.32 8.29
N TYR A 50 -15.10 -13.07 7.86
CA TYR A 50 -13.83 -12.39 8.07
C TYR A 50 -13.63 -12.01 9.54
N LEU A 51 -12.48 -12.39 10.07
CA LEU A 51 -11.90 -11.94 11.32
C LEU A 51 -10.77 -10.96 11.01
N ILE A 52 -10.79 -9.81 11.66
CA ILE A 52 -9.89 -8.67 11.43
C ILE A 52 -9.20 -8.34 12.75
N PRO A 53 -7.87 -8.17 12.80
CA PRO A 53 -7.19 -7.72 14.02
C PRO A 53 -7.77 -6.39 14.55
N VAL A 54 -8.04 -6.31 15.86
CA VAL A 54 -8.74 -5.16 16.47
C VAL A 54 -7.97 -3.84 16.38
N ASP A 55 -6.65 -3.92 16.26
CA ASP A 55 -5.71 -2.81 16.10
C ASP A 55 -5.59 -2.32 14.65
N THR A 56 -6.30 -2.95 13.71
CA THR A 56 -6.24 -2.59 12.29
C THR A 56 -6.85 -1.20 12.04
N ARG A 57 -6.03 -0.30 11.49
CA ARG A 57 -6.47 0.99 10.96
C ARG A 57 -7.39 0.80 9.75
N LYS A 58 -8.20 1.82 9.45
CA LYS A 58 -9.06 1.83 8.26
C LYS A 58 -8.19 1.70 7.00
N PRO A 59 -8.45 0.72 6.12
CA PRO A 59 -7.72 0.56 4.87
C PRO A 59 -7.80 1.78 3.96
N LEU A 60 -6.69 2.12 3.31
CA LEU A 60 -6.68 3.10 2.23
C LEU A 60 -7.50 2.58 1.03
N SER A 61 -8.11 3.49 0.28
CA SER A 61 -8.76 3.11 -0.97
C SER A 61 -7.72 2.61 -1.97
N ARG A 62 -8.12 1.71 -2.87
CA ARG A 62 -7.22 1.19 -3.91
C ARG A 62 -6.60 2.30 -4.75
N GLN A 63 -7.39 3.30 -5.14
CA GLN A 63 -6.92 4.46 -5.91
C GLN A 63 -5.84 5.25 -5.16
N VAL A 64 -6.03 5.45 -3.85
CA VAL A 64 -5.03 6.13 -3.01
C VAL A 64 -3.75 5.31 -2.92
N ILE A 65 -3.86 4.00 -2.72
CA ILE A 65 -2.69 3.09 -2.74
C ILE A 65 -1.95 3.23 -4.07
N GLU A 66 -2.65 3.13 -5.19
CA GLU A 66 -2.05 3.25 -6.53
C GLU A 66 -1.34 4.59 -6.72
N LYS A 67 -1.97 5.72 -6.36
CA LYS A 67 -1.35 7.05 -6.41
C LYS A 67 -0.05 7.12 -5.60
N VAL A 68 -0.03 6.54 -4.39
CA VAL A 68 1.16 6.53 -3.53
C VAL A 68 2.26 5.64 -4.10
N LEU A 69 1.91 4.45 -4.59
CA LEU A 69 2.90 3.55 -5.19
C LEU A 69 3.50 4.17 -6.47
N TRP A 70 2.68 4.84 -7.28
CA TRP A 70 3.14 5.61 -8.44
C TRP A 70 4.05 6.76 -8.07
N LEU A 71 3.76 7.47 -6.99
CA LEU A 71 4.63 8.51 -6.49
C LEU A 71 6.03 7.95 -6.19
N VAL A 72 6.14 6.78 -5.56
CA VAL A 72 7.44 6.13 -5.31
C VAL A 72 8.18 5.90 -6.64
N ILE A 73 7.52 5.40 -7.67
CA ILE A 73 8.14 5.22 -9.01
C ILE A 73 8.62 6.56 -9.59
N GLN A 74 7.77 7.58 -9.53
CA GLN A 74 8.10 8.91 -10.07
C GLN A 74 9.31 9.52 -9.37
N LEU A 75 9.36 9.45 -8.03
CA LEU A 75 10.47 10.00 -7.25
C LEU A 75 11.78 9.25 -7.48
N LYS A 76 11.74 7.93 -7.71
CA LYS A 76 12.95 7.15 -8.04
C LYS A 76 13.50 7.52 -9.42
N ASN A 77 12.64 7.83 -10.38
CA ASN A 77 13.04 8.18 -11.74
C ASN A 77 13.36 9.68 -11.92
N ALA A 78 12.76 10.54 -11.09
CA ALA A 78 12.95 11.98 -11.12
C ALA A 78 13.07 12.53 -9.69
N PRO A 79 14.27 12.49 -9.07
CA PRO A 79 14.48 12.92 -7.68
C PRO A 79 14.13 14.40 -7.43
N ALA A 80 14.19 15.24 -8.47
CA ALA A 80 13.80 16.65 -8.41
C ALA A 80 12.27 16.87 -8.42
N PHE A 81 11.48 15.81 -8.59
CA PHE A 81 10.02 15.89 -8.62
C PHE A 81 9.49 16.35 -7.26
N ARG A 82 8.60 17.36 -7.31
CA ARG A 82 7.93 17.91 -6.12
C ARG A 82 6.58 17.25 -5.95
N ILE A 83 6.34 16.74 -4.74
CA ILE A 83 5.09 16.07 -4.40
C ILE A 83 3.96 17.10 -4.31
N ASP A 84 2.92 16.91 -5.13
CA ASP A 84 1.69 17.69 -5.08
C ASP A 84 0.67 16.99 -4.17
N TYR A 85 0.77 17.24 -2.86
CA TYR A 85 -0.08 16.61 -1.85
C TYR A 85 -1.57 16.90 -2.05
N ALA A 86 -1.93 18.04 -2.65
CA ALA A 86 -3.33 18.40 -2.88
C ALA A 86 -4.02 17.40 -3.83
N LYS A 87 -3.29 16.84 -4.80
CA LYS A 87 -3.82 15.86 -5.76
C LYS A 87 -3.85 14.42 -5.24
N MET A 88 -3.13 14.14 -4.15
CA MET A 88 -2.98 12.78 -3.63
C MET A 88 -4.11 12.34 -2.71
N GLU A 89 -5.01 13.25 -2.31
CA GLU A 89 -6.06 12.97 -1.31
C GLU A 89 -5.50 12.46 0.03
N ILE A 90 -4.21 12.70 0.29
CA ILE A 90 -3.51 12.35 1.52
C ILE A 90 -2.85 13.61 2.05
N LYS A 91 -3.12 13.94 3.31
CA LYS A 91 -2.43 15.04 3.98
C LYS A 91 -1.00 14.63 4.34
N PRO A 92 -0.01 15.55 4.31
CA PRO A 92 1.39 15.21 4.64
C PRO A 92 1.57 14.47 5.97
N GLU A 93 0.80 14.83 6.99
CA GLU A 93 0.81 14.19 8.31
C GLU A 93 0.32 12.73 8.31
N GLN A 94 -0.47 12.33 7.31
CA GLN A 94 -0.96 10.96 7.15
C GLN A 94 0.01 10.08 6.36
N LEU A 95 1.05 10.66 5.76
CA LEU A 95 1.93 9.98 4.83
C LEU A 95 2.74 8.87 5.52
N ALA A 96 3.25 9.13 6.73
CA ALA A 96 3.98 8.12 7.51
C ALA A 96 3.10 6.89 7.77
N GLY A 97 1.89 7.10 8.30
CA GLY A 97 0.93 6.02 8.56
C GLY A 97 0.48 5.30 7.29
N ALA A 98 0.41 6.00 6.15
CA ALA A 98 0.12 5.37 4.87
C ALA A 98 1.26 4.44 4.44
N PHE A 99 2.53 4.84 4.56
CA PHE A 99 3.67 3.99 4.21
C PHE A 99 3.87 2.81 5.17
N GLU A 100 3.59 2.99 6.47
CA GLU A 100 3.50 1.87 7.42
C GLU A 100 2.47 0.85 6.94
N TYR A 101 1.25 1.30 6.64
CA TYR A 101 0.19 0.43 6.13
C TYR A 101 0.58 -0.27 4.81
N LEU A 102 1.23 0.43 3.87
CA LEU A 102 1.70 -0.18 2.63
C LEU A 102 2.80 -1.22 2.87
N ALA A 103 3.65 -1.02 3.88
CA ALA A 103 4.66 -1.99 4.29
C ALA A 103 4.03 -3.21 4.96
N ASP A 104 3.00 -3.04 5.79
CA ASP A 104 2.23 -4.15 6.39
C ASP A 104 1.54 -5.00 5.31
N LEU A 105 1.08 -4.38 4.23
CA LEU A 105 0.58 -5.07 3.06
C LEU A 105 1.68 -5.72 2.21
N GLY A 106 2.95 -5.44 2.49
CA GLY A 106 4.11 -5.91 1.74
C GLY A 106 4.23 -5.30 0.35
N LEU A 107 3.66 -4.12 0.11
CA LEU A 107 3.70 -3.41 -1.18
C LEU A 107 4.97 -2.54 -1.32
N VAL A 108 5.52 -2.09 -0.19
CA VAL A 108 6.77 -1.33 -0.13
C VAL A 108 7.69 -1.92 0.93
N SER A 109 8.98 -1.57 0.87
CA SER A 109 9.93 -1.82 1.95
C SER A 109 9.49 -1.09 3.23
N PRO A 110 9.75 -1.64 4.43
CA PRO A 110 9.48 -0.95 5.69
C PRO A 110 10.06 0.46 5.69
N PRO A 111 9.26 1.50 6.04
CA PRO A 111 9.81 2.83 6.22
C PRO A 111 10.75 2.81 7.43
N GLY A 112 12.00 3.23 7.24
CA GLY A 112 12.90 3.46 8.37
C GLY A 112 12.44 4.67 9.21
N HIS A 113 13.22 5.02 10.24
CA HIS A 113 12.97 6.20 11.06
C HIS A 113 13.38 7.49 10.32
N TYR A 114 12.57 7.90 9.35
CA TYR A 114 12.76 9.12 8.56
C TYR A 114 11.65 10.14 8.84
N PRO A 115 11.92 11.44 8.68
CA PRO A 115 10.87 12.45 8.65
C PRO A 115 9.81 12.09 7.59
N ALA A 116 8.53 12.32 7.90
CA ALA A 116 7.42 11.90 7.03
C ALA A 116 7.58 12.34 5.56
N LYS A 117 8.12 13.55 5.32
CA LYS A 117 8.35 14.10 3.98
C LYS A 117 9.46 13.39 3.19
N GLU A 118 10.37 12.70 3.87
CA GLU A 118 11.48 11.98 3.25
C GLU A 118 11.14 10.52 2.94
N ILE A 119 10.14 9.94 3.64
CA ILE A 119 9.73 8.53 3.46
C ILE A 119 9.53 8.16 1.98
N PRO A 120 8.78 8.93 1.16
CA PRO A 120 8.55 8.58 -0.25
C PRO A 120 9.83 8.40 -1.08
N TYR A 121 10.89 9.13 -0.73
CA TYR A 121 12.18 9.07 -1.43
C TYR A 121 13.02 7.86 -1.01
N ARG A 122 12.83 7.39 0.22
CA ARG A 122 13.62 6.33 0.85
C ARG A 122 13.07 4.94 0.55
N VAL A 123 11.75 4.77 0.59
CA VAL A 123 11.13 3.46 0.37
C VAL A 123 11.30 2.98 -1.06
N SER A 124 11.23 1.67 -1.25
CA SER A 124 11.22 1.02 -2.56
C SER A 124 9.99 0.11 -2.68
N LEU A 125 9.49 -0.06 -3.90
CA LEU A 125 8.42 -1.02 -4.17
C LEU A 125 8.93 -2.45 -4.04
N THR A 126 8.11 -3.32 -3.46
CA THR A 126 8.33 -4.76 -3.54
C THR A 126 7.82 -5.30 -4.87
N ARG A 127 8.12 -6.57 -5.18
CA ARG A 127 7.51 -7.26 -6.33
C ARG A 127 5.98 -7.21 -6.26
N LYS A 128 5.41 -7.45 -5.08
CA LYS A 128 3.95 -7.37 -4.84
C LYS A 128 3.41 -5.97 -5.11
N GLY A 129 4.15 -4.92 -4.74
CA GLY A 129 3.80 -3.53 -5.04
C GLY A 129 3.77 -3.23 -6.53
N VAL A 130 4.78 -3.69 -7.28
CA VAL A 130 4.82 -3.56 -8.74
C VAL A 130 3.66 -4.31 -9.39
N ASP A 131 3.40 -5.54 -8.97
CA ASP A 131 2.30 -6.36 -9.49
C ASP A 131 0.93 -5.74 -9.17
N PHE A 132 0.79 -5.09 -8.01
CA PHE A 132 -0.45 -4.39 -7.61
C PHE A 132 -0.82 -3.27 -8.60
N ILE A 133 0.17 -2.50 -9.05
CA ILE A 133 -0.02 -1.43 -10.03
C ILE A 133 -0.24 -1.99 -11.44
N ARG A 134 0.50 -3.04 -11.81
CA ARG A 134 0.44 -3.66 -13.16
C ARG A 134 -0.87 -4.38 -13.46
N ASN A 135 -1.49 -5.00 -12.46
CA ASN A 135 -2.70 -5.81 -12.63
C ASN A 135 -3.99 -5.00 -12.83
N GLN A 136 -3.90 -3.72 -13.19
CA GLN A 136 -5.06 -2.99 -13.71
C GLN A 136 -5.37 -3.44 -15.15
N LYS A 137 -6.64 -3.78 -15.38
CA LYS A 137 -7.23 -3.75 -16.72
C LYS A 137 -7.23 -2.29 -17.19
N ASP A 138 -6.60 -2.08 -18.33
CA ASP A 138 -6.38 -0.81 -19.00
C ASP A 138 -7.61 0.13 -18.99
N GLU A 139 -7.45 1.32 -18.42
CA GLU A 139 -8.09 2.54 -18.95
C GLU A 139 -7.11 3.43 -19.72
N SER A 140 -5.81 3.11 -19.78
CA SER A 140 -4.90 3.75 -20.73
C SER A 140 -3.69 2.87 -21.07
N GLY A 141 -3.74 2.21 -22.23
CA GLY A 141 -2.63 1.39 -22.76
C GLY A 141 -1.30 2.16 -22.92
N THR A 142 -1.33 3.49 -22.87
CA THR A 142 -0.15 4.36 -22.85
C THR A 142 0.69 4.16 -21.57
N LEU A 143 0.05 4.00 -20.41
CA LEU A 143 0.75 3.88 -19.13
C LEU A 143 1.45 2.53 -18.99
N LYS A 144 0.82 1.44 -19.43
CA LYS A 144 1.42 0.09 -19.41
C LYS A 144 2.70 0.03 -20.27
N THR A 145 2.68 0.68 -21.43
CA THR A 145 3.82 0.77 -22.33
C THR A 145 4.99 1.54 -21.71
N VAL A 146 4.69 2.63 -20.99
CA VAL A 146 5.70 3.40 -20.24
C VAL A 146 6.28 2.57 -19.09
N ILE A 147 5.46 1.83 -18.34
CA ILE A 147 5.92 0.94 -17.26
C ILE A 147 6.87 -0.13 -17.78
N ASP A 148 6.51 -0.81 -18.87
CA ASP A 148 7.32 -1.89 -19.43
C ASP A 148 8.62 -1.36 -20.01
N THR A 149 8.59 -0.18 -20.65
CA THR A 149 9.80 0.50 -21.13
C THR A 149 10.72 0.89 -19.97
N ILE A 150 10.18 1.45 -18.88
CA ILE A 150 10.96 1.87 -17.71
C ILE A 150 11.59 0.65 -17.01
N LEU A 151 10.83 -0.43 -16.83
CA LEU A 151 11.33 -1.65 -16.18
C LEU A 151 12.37 -2.39 -17.03
N GLN A 152 12.27 -2.32 -18.36
CA GLN A 152 13.30 -2.84 -19.27
C GLN A 152 14.58 -2.01 -19.28
N LEU A 153 14.51 -0.71 -18.97
CA LEU A 153 15.67 0.17 -18.92
C LEU A 153 16.40 0.16 -17.57
N MET A 154 15.75 -0.27 -16.48
CA MET A 154 16.38 -0.32 -15.15
C MET A 154 17.69 -1.14 -15.09
N PRO A 155 17.80 -2.34 -15.70
CA PRO A 155 19.06 -3.08 -15.72
C PRO A 155 20.19 -2.32 -16.43
N SER A 156 19.86 -1.55 -17.46
CA SER A 156 20.80 -0.76 -18.25
C SER A 156 21.27 0.48 -17.49
N LEU A 157 20.38 1.15 -16.77
CA LEU A 157 20.72 2.30 -15.92
C LEU A 157 21.57 1.88 -14.71
N ILE A 158 21.29 0.73 -14.11
CA ILE A 158 22.11 0.15 -13.03
C ILE A 158 23.52 -0.16 -13.54
N LYS A 159 23.65 -0.76 -14.74
CA LYS A 159 24.96 -0.96 -15.38
C LYS A 159 25.68 0.35 -15.64
N LEU A 160 24.99 1.38 -16.10
CA LEU A 160 25.61 2.68 -16.40
C LEU A 160 26.13 3.39 -15.14
N VAL A 161 25.40 3.27 -14.02
CA VAL A 161 25.83 3.81 -12.72
C VAL A 161 27.01 3.03 -12.14
N ILE A 162 27.04 1.70 -12.29
CA ILE A 162 28.19 0.87 -11.90
C ILE A 162 29.43 1.25 -12.71
N TYR A 163 29.30 1.39 -14.04
CA TYR A 163 30.39 1.82 -14.92
C TYR A 163 30.86 3.26 -14.64
N ALA A 164 29.96 4.19 -14.33
CA ALA A 164 30.29 5.58 -14.04
C ALA A 164 30.93 5.77 -12.65
N LEU A 165 30.66 4.87 -11.70
CA LEU A 165 31.23 4.89 -10.35
C LEU A 165 32.47 4.00 -10.18
N GLY A 166 32.87 3.27 -11.22
CA GLY A 166 34.09 2.45 -11.20
C GLY A 166 34.06 1.29 -10.19
N LEU A 167 32.88 0.68 -10.00
CA LEU A 167 32.69 -0.55 -9.22
C LEU A 167 32.73 -1.81 -10.09
#